data_AF-U6L4P8-F1
#
_entry.id   AF-U6L4P8-F1
#
_cell.length_a   1.000
_cell.length_b   1.000
_cell.length_c   1.000
_cell.angle_alpha   90.00
_cell.angle_beta   90.00
_cell.angle_gamma   90.00
#
_symmetry.space_group_name_H-M   'P 1'
#
loop_
_entity.id
_entity.type
_entity.pdbx_description
1 polymer ?
#
loop_
_entity_poly.entity_id
_entity_poly.type
_entity_poly.pdbx_seq_one_letter_code
_entity_poly.pdbx_strand_id
1 'polypeptide(L)'
;MRHLGVDIPAWTARGLQDAFARLLPFDFVLRIMGALLFEGSMALFRFSLALVQMLEPDLMACDTIEAAEKVLYRCSTDPRLSINVLSTHEFLTIKPEGQSTIISSMGTWETIWRWLPEIQRCATPWLVFSSRRDGFTLSSLTTRCSNCFNPFIFCASTDGRESFGFFSPVVFSSHKNSSNSCTDLSDAFVFTLTPKPNAFWWTGKNSAFLRVRSDGIFLGSDG
;
A
#
# COMPACT_ATOMS: atom_id res chain seq x y z
N MET A 1 21.75 18.75 22.74
CA MET A 1 20.84 17.86 23.49
C MET A 1 21.54 16.92 24.47
N ARG A 2 22.55 16.10 24.07
CA ARG A 2 23.37 15.36 25.06
C ARG A 2 24.02 16.24 26.13
N HIS A 3 24.36 17.47 25.75
CA HIS A 3 24.88 18.51 26.67
C HIS A 3 23.86 19.00 27.70
N LEU A 4 22.56 18.89 27.43
CA LEU A 4 21.51 19.20 28.40
C LEU A 4 21.18 17.99 29.28
N GLY A 5 21.44 16.74 28.86
CA GLY A 5 21.08 15.55 29.64
C GLY A 5 19.66 15.01 29.37
N VAL A 6 18.98 15.53 28.35
CA VAL A 6 17.66 15.03 27.91
C VAL A 6 17.82 13.71 27.16
N ASP A 7 17.23 12.63 27.68
CA ASP A 7 17.27 11.30 27.08
C ASP A 7 16.11 11.09 26.12
N ILE A 8 16.29 11.59 24.89
CA ILE A 8 15.33 11.39 23.79
C ILE A 8 15.14 9.90 23.49
N PRO A 9 16.19 9.07 23.39
CA PRO A 9 16.01 7.62 23.24
C PRO A 9 15.08 7.00 24.30
N ALA A 10 15.25 7.34 25.58
CA ALA A 10 14.37 6.84 26.64
C ALA A 10 12.94 7.40 26.57
N TRP A 11 12.77 8.66 26.16
CA TRP A 11 11.44 9.21 25.89
C TRP A 11 10.75 8.46 24.73
N THR A 12 11.45 8.28 23.61
CA THR A 12 10.95 7.54 22.45
C THR A 12 10.63 6.10 22.80
N ALA A 13 11.49 5.40 23.53
CA ALA A 13 11.23 4.02 23.97
C ALA A 13 9.95 3.90 24.83
N ARG A 14 9.70 4.87 25.72
CA ARG A 14 8.48 4.91 26.53
C ARG A 14 7.23 5.15 25.70
N GLY A 15 7.29 6.00 24.67
CA GLY A 15 6.19 6.23 23.74
C GLY A 15 5.95 5.04 22.81
N LEU A 16 7.00 4.33 22.38
CA LEU A 16 6.86 3.15 21.53
C LEU A 16 6.12 1.99 22.24
N GLN A 17 6.27 1.86 23.56
CA GLN A 17 5.62 0.79 24.35
C GLN A 17 4.09 0.83 24.31
N ASP A 18 3.50 2.01 24.16
CA ASP A 18 2.05 2.23 24.15
C ASP A 18 1.57 2.95 22.89
N ALA A 19 2.37 2.93 21.82
CA ALA A 19 2.08 3.66 20.57
C ALA A 19 1.72 5.14 20.82
N PHE A 20 2.38 5.76 21.79
CA PHE A 20 2.19 7.14 22.24
C PHE A 20 0.78 7.43 22.79
N ALA A 21 0.04 6.40 23.24
CA ALA A 21 -1.31 6.55 23.78
C ALA A 21 -1.42 7.50 24.97
N ARG A 22 -0.37 7.60 25.79
CA ARG A 22 -0.32 8.57 26.91
C ARG A 22 -0.06 10.01 26.48
N LEU A 23 0.48 10.22 25.28
CA LEU A 23 0.93 11.52 24.82
C LEU A 23 -0.04 12.12 23.81
N LEU A 24 -0.49 11.33 22.83
CA LEU A 24 -1.25 11.78 21.67
C LEU A 24 -2.76 11.63 21.85
N PRO A 25 -3.57 12.44 21.14
CA PRO A 25 -5.01 12.26 21.10
C PRO A 25 -5.40 10.91 20.47
N PHE A 26 -6.56 10.38 20.88
CA PHE A 26 -7.03 9.04 20.49
C PHE A 26 -7.01 8.76 18.98
N ASP A 27 -7.38 9.73 18.14
CA ASP A 27 -7.39 9.55 16.68
C ASP A 27 -6.00 9.26 16.11
N PHE A 28 -4.96 9.88 16.68
CA PHE A 28 -3.58 9.61 16.31
C PHE A 28 -3.14 8.21 16.77
N VAL A 29 -3.54 7.82 17.98
CA VAL A 29 -3.24 6.49 18.53
C VAL A 29 -3.87 5.40 17.68
N LEU A 30 -5.14 5.55 17.30
CA LEU A 30 -5.81 4.63 16.37
C LEU A 30 -5.07 4.54 15.04
N ARG A 31 -4.56 5.66 14.53
CA ARG A 31 -3.82 5.67 13.27
C ARG A 31 -2.48 4.96 13.38
N ILE A 32 -1.72 5.24 14.44
CA ILE A 32 -0.43 4.60 14.71
C ILE A 32 -0.63 3.09 14.94
N MET A 33 -1.64 2.70 15.71
CA MET A 33 -1.97 1.30 15.97
C MET A 33 -2.46 0.60 14.70
N GLY A 34 -3.26 1.28 13.87
CA GLY A 34 -3.66 0.77 12.57
C GLY A 34 -2.45 0.51 11.68
N ALA A 35 -1.51 1.45 11.60
CA ALA A 35 -0.26 1.28 10.86
C ALA A 35 0.66 0.21 11.47
N LEU A 36 0.72 0.05 12.80
CA LEU A 36 1.48 -1.02 13.46
C LEU A 36 0.91 -2.40 13.15
N LEU A 37 -0.40 -2.58 13.28
CA LEU A 37 -1.07 -3.84 12.97
C LEU A 37 -0.89 -4.22 11.50
N PHE A 38 -0.70 -3.22 10.65
CA PHE A 38 -0.68 -3.36 9.22
C PHE A 38 0.75 -3.45 8.61
N GLU A 39 1.63 -2.49 8.88
CA GLU A 39 3.02 -2.44 8.39
C GLU A 39 4.02 -3.17 9.32
N GLY A 40 3.61 -3.49 10.55
CA GLY A 40 4.48 -4.03 11.59
C GLY A 40 5.24 -2.96 12.38
N SER A 41 6.23 -3.41 13.17
CA SER A 41 6.92 -2.56 14.16
C SER A 41 7.66 -1.36 13.57
N MET A 42 8.01 -1.38 12.27
CA MET A 42 8.69 -0.26 11.61
C MET A 42 7.83 1.01 11.54
N ALA A 43 6.50 0.87 11.51
CA ALA A 43 5.59 2.01 11.56
C ALA A 43 5.80 2.84 12.82
N LEU A 44 5.91 2.18 13.97
CA LEU A 44 6.13 2.86 15.25
C LEU A 44 7.40 3.72 15.24
N PHE A 45 8.49 3.20 14.67
CA PHE A 45 9.74 3.96 14.54
C PHE A 45 9.59 5.17 13.62
N ARG A 46 8.83 5.05 12.51
CA ARG A 46 8.56 6.18 11.59
C ARG A 46 7.75 7.28 12.27
N PHE A 47 6.66 6.93 12.93
CA PHE A 47 5.88 7.91 13.70
C PHE A 47 6.71 8.57 14.80
N SER A 48 7.55 7.79 15.49
CA SER A 48 8.44 8.34 16.51
C SER A 48 9.46 9.33 15.93
N LEU A 49 10.03 9.02 14.76
CA LEU A 49 10.99 9.88 14.09
C LEU A 49 10.31 11.17 13.60
N ALA A 50 9.13 11.06 13.00
CA ALA A 50 8.36 12.20 12.53
C ALA A 50 7.98 13.15 13.70
N LEU A 51 7.60 12.60 14.86
CA LEU A 51 7.33 13.40 16.06
C LEU A 51 8.61 14.11 16.54
N VAL A 52 9.76 13.43 16.56
CA VAL A 52 11.02 14.04 16.97
C VAL A 52 11.46 15.13 15.99
N GLN A 53 11.33 14.89 14.68
CA GLN A 53 11.64 15.88 13.63
C GLN A 53 10.73 17.11 13.73
N MET A 54 9.44 16.92 14.03
CA MET A 54 8.51 18.02 14.25
C MET A 54 8.94 18.90 15.43
N LEU A 55 9.39 18.28 16.53
CA LEU A 55 9.80 18.97 17.76
C LEU A 55 11.25 19.47 17.72
N GLU A 56 12.06 19.03 16.75
CA GLU A 56 13.49 19.36 16.65
C GLU A 56 13.79 20.86 16.74
N PRO A 57 13.06 21.77 16.04
CA PRO A 57 13.35 23.20 16.11
C PRO A 57 13.21 23.77 17.53
N ASP A 58 12.17 23.34 18.26
CA ASP A 58 11.88 23.85 19.61
C ASP A 58 12.81 23.23 20.64
N LEU A 59 13.15 21.94 20.46
CA LEU A 59 14.11 21.26 21.31
C LEU A 59 15.53 21.84 21.16
N MET A 60 15.89 22.28 19.95
CA MET A 60 17.17 22.94 19.67
C MET A 60 17.23 24.37 20.22
N ALA A 61 16.08 25.01 20.47
CA ALA A 61 15.99 26.32 21.10
C ALA A 61 16.03 26.28 22.64
N CYS A 62 15.93 25.08 23.25
CA CYS A 62 15.93 24.92 24.70
C CYS A 62 17.34 25.02 25.31
N ASP A 63 17.45 25.73 26.43
CA ASP A 63 18.67 25.94 27.22
C ASP A 63 18.71 25.14 28.54
N THR A 64 17.57 24.57 28.94
CA THR A 64 17.38 23.80 30.18
C THR A 64 16.68 22.45 29.92
N ILE A 65 16.90 21.49 30.82
CA ILE A 65 16.27 20.15 30.75
C ILE A 65 14.75 20.28 30.85
N GLU A 66 14.29 21.10 31.78
CA GLU A 66 12.88 21.30 32.10
C GLU A 66 12.14 21.91 30.91
N ALA A 67 12.76 22.84 30.18
CA ALA A 67 12.20 23.40 28.96
C ALA A 67 12.05 22.33 27.87
N ALA A 68 13.07 21.50 27.67
CA ALA A 68 13.05 20.43 26.68
C ALA A 68 12.03 19.33 27.02
N GLU A 69 11.94 18.91 28.29
CA GLU A 69 10.92 17.95 28.74
C GLU A 69 9.51 18.50 28.53
N LYS A 70 9.30 19.79 28.81
CA LYS A 70 8.01 20.45 28.59
C LYS A 70 7.60 20.47 27.11
N VAL A 71 8.55 20.65 26.19
CA VAL A 71 8.31 20.53 24.74
C VAL A 71 7.87 19.11 24.39
N LEU A 72 8.58 18.09 24.89
CA LEU A 72 8.24 16.68 24.64
C LEU A 72 6.85 16.30 25.18
N TYR A 73 6.48 16.75 26.39
CA TYR A 73 5.16 16.46 26.97
C TYR A 73 4.01 17.21 26.29
N ARG A 74 4.27 18.37 25.68
CA ARG A 74 3.26 19.19 25.00
C ARG A 74 3.07 18.85 23.52
N CYS A 75 3.70 17.79 23.04
CA CYS A 75 3.68 17.41 21.63
C CYS A 75 2.26 17.23 21.07
N SER A 76 1.28 16.81 21.87
CA SER A 76 -0.12 16.64 21.44
C SER A 76 -0.90 17.93 21.23
N THR A 77 -0.41 19.02 21.81
CA THR A 77 -1.01 20.36 21.66
C THR A 77 -0.30 21.21 20.62
N ASP A 78 0.70 20.64 19.94
CA ASP A 78 1.45 21.36 18.92
C ASP A 78 0.57 21.63 17.70
N PRO A 79 0.44 22.89 17.24
CA PRO A 79 -0.40 23.22 16.08
C PRO A 79 0.12 22.62 14.77
N ARG A 80 1.38 22.19 14.71
CA ARG A 80 1.96 21.47 13.56
C ARG A 80 1.57 19.99 13.55
N LEU A 81 1.10 19.46 14.69
CA LEU A 81 0.62 18.09 14.77
C LEU A 81 -0.69 17.96 13.99
N SER A 82 -0.60 17.47 12.77
CA SER A 82 -1.74 17.24 11.91
C SER A 82 -1.85 15.76 11.57
N ILE A 83 -3.06 15.22 11.78
CA ILE A 83 -3.41 13.84 11.40
C ILE A 83 -3.19 13.60 9.91
N ASN A 84 -3.33 14.66 9.11
CA ASN A 84 -3.12 14.62 7.67
C ASN A 84 -1.63 14.67 7.31
N VAL A 85 -0.80 15.40 8.04
CA VAL A 85 0.65 15.46 7.80
C VAL A 85 1.33 14.14 8.18
N LEU A 86 0.84 13.49 9.24
CA LEU A 86 1.18 12.11 9.60
C LEU A 86 0.49 11.05 8.71
N SER A 87 -0.22 11.45 7.66
CA SER A 87 -0.78 10.52 6.66
C SER A 87 -0.32 10.82 5.23
N THR A 88 0.17 12.04 4.95
CA THR A 88 0.49 12.48 3.58
C THR A 88 1.87 12.08 3.09
N HIS A 89 2.81 11.77 3.97
CA HIS A 89 4.14 11.35 3.57
C HIS A 89 4.52 10.04 4.27
N GLU A 90 4.70 8.99 3.47
CA GLU A 90 5.32 7.67 3.77
C GLU A 90 4.46 6.46 4.18
N PHE A 91 3.16 6.59 4.43
CA PHE A 91 2.36 5.48 5.04
C PHE A 91 1.78 4.44 4.09
N LEU A 92 2.22 4.43 2.83
CA LEU A 92 1.96 3.37 1.85
C LEU A 92 3.14 3.31 0.88
N THR A 93 4.39 3.30 1.37
CA THR A 93 5.52 3.04 0.46
C THR A 93 5.36 1.63 -0.10
N ILE A 94 4.79 1.54 -1.30
CA ILE A 94 4.66 0.33 -2.08
C ILE A 94 6.08 -0.21 -2.25
N LYS A 95 6.34 -1.40 -1.73
CA LYS A 95 7.62 -2.09 -1.89
C LYS A 95 7.41 -3.26 -2.84
N PRO A 96 7.33 -3.02 -4.16
CA PRO A 96 7.14 -4.12 -5.09
C PRO A 96 8.32 -5.09 -5.01
N GLU A 97 8.02 -6.34 -4.73
CA GLU A 97 8.99 -7.42 -4.75
C GLU A 97 9.15 -7.93 -6.19
N GLY A 98 10.31 -7.64 -6.76
CA GLY A 98 10.66 -7.99 -8.13
C GLY A 98 10.67 -6.79 -9.07
N GLN A 99 11.17 -7.01 -10.29
CA GLN A 99 11.35 -5.96 -11.29
C GLN A 99 10.34 -6.13 -12.43
N SER A 100 9.31 -5.29 -12.43
CA SER A 100 8.35 -5.19 -13.53
C SER A 100 8.93 -4.31 -14.64
N THR A 101 8.78 -4.75 -15.89
CA THR A 101 9.18 -3.96 -17.07
C THR A 101 8.11 -2.96 -17.52
N ILE A 102 6.85 -3.15 -17.08
CA ILE A 102 5.71 -2.29 -17.45
C ILE A 102 5.55 -1.18 -16.41
N ILE A 103 5.38 -1.57 -15.15
CA ILE A 103 5.36 -0.65 -14.00
C ILE A 103 6.79 -0.41 -13.52
N SER A 104 7.48 0.56 -14.13
CA SER A 104 8.88 0.89 -13.81
C SER A 104 9.03 2.06 -12.83
N SER A 105 8.05 2.96 -12.75
CA SER A 105 8.11 4.16 -11.93
C SER A 105 7.24 4.05 -10.68
N MET A 106 7.70 4.67 -9.58
CA MET A 106 6.92 4.74 -8.34
C MET A 106 5.59 5.50 -8.54
N GLY A 107 5.57 6.55 -9.37
CA GLY A 107 4.33 7.30 -9.67
C GLY A 107 3.26 6.45 -10.38
N THR A 108 3.67 5.48 -11.21
CA THR A 108 2.74 4.50 -11.80
C THR A 108 2.17 3.57 -10.73
N TRP A 109 3.01 3.09 -9.82
CA TRP A 109 2.57 2.27 -8.68
C TRP A 109 1.58 3.03 -7.78
N GLU A 110 1.89 4.27 -7.42
CA GLU A 110 1.01 5.14 -6.62
C GLU A 110 -0.36 5.33 -7.29
N THR A 111 -0.37 5.50 -8.61
CA THR A 111 -1.61 5.65 -9.37
C THR A 111 -2.49 4.41 -9.27
N ILE A 112 -1.92 3.22 -9.47
CA ILE A 112 -2.64 1.95 -9.32
C ILE A 112 -3.10 1.76 -7.87
N TRP A 113 -2.24 2.06 -6.88
CA TRP A 113 -2.57 1.93 -5.47
C TRP A 113 -3.77 2.77 -5.07
N ARG A 114 -3.92 3.97 -5.65
CA ARG A 114 -5.09 4.81 -5.38
C ARG A 114 -6.42 4.19 -5.85
N TRP A 115 -6.39 3.28 -6.82
CA TRP A 115 -7.57 2.60 -7.33
C TRP A 115 -7.92 1.31 -6.59
N LEU A 116 -6.95 0.71 -5.87
CA LEU A 116 -7.17 -0.50 -5.11
C LEU A 116 -8.07 -0.25 -3.89
N PRO A 117 -8.88 -1.23 -3.47
CA PRO A 117 -9.59 -1.15 -2.21
C PRO A 117 -8.62 -1.10 -1.04
N GLU A 118 -9.08 -0.54 0.09
CA GLU A 118 -8.21 -0.16 1.21
C GLU A 118 -7.42 -1.34 1.78
N ILE A 119 -8.06 -2.52 1.84
CA ILE A 119 -7.42 -3.74 2.34
C ILE A 119 -6.35 -4.30 1.38
N GLN A 120 -6.36 -3.98 0.09
CA GLN A 120 -5.32 -4.38 -0.87
C GLN A 120 -4.21 -3.34 -1.02
N ARG A 121 -4.46 -2.06 -0.68
CA ARG A 121 -3.38 -1.04 -0.55
C ARG A 121 -2.36 -1.42 0.52
N CYS A 122 -2.83 -2.28 1.42
CA CYS A 122 -2.12 -2.90 2.50
C CYS A 122 -1.27 -4.13 2.07
N ALA A 123 -1.32 -4.59 0.82
CA ALA A 123 -0.49 -5.72 0.39
C ALA A 123 0.88 -5.24 -0.12
N THR A 124 1.92 -6.06 0.06
CA THR A 124 3.18 -5.91 -0.67
C THR A 124 3.07 -6.66 -2.00
N PRO A 125 3.09 -5.99 -3.17
CA PRO A 125 2.93 -6.68 -4.43
C PRO A 125 4.17 -7.50 -4.77
N TRP A 126 3.95 -8.73 -5.23
CA TRP A 126 5.02 -9.63 -5.67
C TRP A 126 4.87 -10.00 -7.15
N LEU A 127 5.96 -9.87 -7.92
CA LEU A 127 5.98 -10.22 -9.34
C LEU A 127 6.06 -11.72 -9.56
N VAL A 128 4.88 -12.34 -9.70
CA VAL A 128 4.73 -13.79 -9.94
C VAL A 128 5.19 -14.19 -11.34
N PHE A 129 4.80 -13.43 -12.38
CA PHE A 129 5.03 -13.77 -13.79
C PHE A 129 5.51 -12.57 -14.60
N SER A 130 6.46 -12.79 -15.50
CA SER A 130 6.86 -11.85 -16.54
C SER A 130 7.14 -12.60 -17.84
N SER A 131 6.55 -12.15 -18.94
CA SER A 131 6.75 -12.80 -20.25
C SER A 131 8.21 -12.82 -20.71
N ARG A 132 9.00 -11.82 -20.28
CA ARG A 132 10.44 -11.72 -20.56
C ARG A 132 11.26 -12.79 -19.82
N ARG A 133 10.80 -13.23 -18.64
CA ARG A 133 11.50 -14.21 -17.78
C ARG A 133 10.94 -15.62 -17.94
N ASP A 134 9.61 -15.73 -17.98
CA ASP A 134 8.87 -16.99 -17.84
C ASP A 134 8.26 -17.49 -19.17
N GLY A 135 8.49 -16.74 -20.27
CA GLY A 135 8.01 -17.08 -21.62
C GLY A 135 6.63 -16.50 -21.96
N PHE A 136 6.17 -16.73 -23.19
CA PHE A 136 4.97 -16.09 -23.76
C PHE A 136 3.75 -17.01 -23.90
N THR A 137 3.74 -18.16 -23.21
CA THR A 137 2.63 -19.12 -23.30
C THR A 137 1.64 -18.97 -22.16
N LEU A 138 0.34 -19.16 -22.44
CA LEU A 138 -0.71 -19.19 -21.40
C LEU A 138 -0.51 -20.33 -20.41
N SER A 139 0.08 -21.45 -20.85
CA SER A 139 0.44 -22.58 -20.00
C SER A 139 1.47 -22.16 -18.95
N SER A 140 2.55 -21.48 -19.35
CA SER A 140 3.56 -20.95 -18.40
C SER A 140 2.95 -20.00 -17.38
N LEU A 141 2.08 -19.08 -17.82
CA LEU A 141 1.37 -18.15 -16.93
C LEU A 141 0.51 -18.91 -15.92
N THR A 142 -0.33 -19.84 -16.39
CA THR A 142 -1.28 -20.58 -15.55
C THR A 142 -0.55 -21.46 -14.54
N THR A 143 0.53 -22.14 -14.96
CA THR A 143 1.36 -22.97 -14.07
C THR A 143 2.06 -22.14 -13.00
N ARG A 144 2.50 -20.91 -13.30
CA ARG A 144 3.13 -20.03 -12.30
C ARG A 144 2.11 -19.46 -11.31
N CYS A 145 0.91 -19.13 -11.79
CA CYS A 145 -0.16 -18.58 -10.98
C CYS A 145 -0.97 -19.63 -10.20
N SER A 146 -0.85 -20.93 -10.50
CA SER A 146 -1.66 -21.99 -9.87
C SER A 146 -1.49 -22.11 -8.35
N ASN A 147 -0.38 -21.62 -7.82
CA ASN A 147 -0.06 -21.66 -6.39
C ASN A 147 -0.26 -20.31 -5.70
N CYS A 148 -0.82 -19.31 -6.39
CA CYS A 148 -1.10 -18.00 -5.84
C CYS A 148 -2.57 -17.93 -5.43
N PHE A 149 -2.85 -17.56 -4.18
CA PHE A 149 -4.22 -17.45 -3.64
C PHE A 149 -4.62 -16.02 -3.29
N ASN A 150 -3.85 -15.04 -3.76
CA ASN A 150 -4.05 -13.62 -3.45
C ASN A 150 -4.75 -12.89 -4.60
N PRO A 151 -5.42 -11.75 -4.32
CA PRO A 151 -5.78 -10.77 -5.34
C PRO A 151 -4.55 -10.42 -6.20
N PHE A 152 -4.77 -10.15 -7.48
CA PHE A 152 -3.68 -9.91 -8.40
C PHE A 152 -3.95 -8.76 -9.36
N ILE A 153 -2.86 -8.20 -9.86
CA ILE A 153 -2.86 -7.17 -10.89
C ILE A 153 -2.19 -7.78 -12.11
N PHE A 154 -2.89 -7.76 -13.23
CA PHE A 154 -2.34 -8.14 -14.51
C PHE A 154 -2.05 -6.88 -15.32
N CYS A 155 -0.87 -6.83 -15.93
CA CYS A 155 -0.46 -5.74 -16.81
C CYS A 155 0.00 -6.29 -18.15
N ALA A 156 -0.48 -5.67 -19.22
CA ALA A 156 -0.02 -5.90 -20.57
C ALA A 156 0.46 -4.57 -21.17
N SER A 157 1.39 -4.67 -22.11
CA SER A 157 1.83 -3.54 -22.93
C SER A 157 1.81 -3.95 -24.39
N THR A 158 1.41 -3.02 -25.25
CA THR A 158 1.38 -3.19 -26.70
C THR A 158 2.69 -2.69 -27.31
N ASP A 159 2.96 -3.08 -28.57
CA ASP A 159 4.08 -2.55 -29.34
C ASP A 159 3.98 -1.02 -29.55
N GLY A 160 2.76 -0.48 -29.47
CA GLY A 160 2.46 0.96 -29.50
C GLY A 160 2.81 1.71 -28.20
N ARG A 161 3.46 1.05 -27.23
CA ARG A 161 3.78 1.57 -25.88
C ARG A 161 2.57 1.93 -25.03
N GLU A 162 1.39 1.47 -25.41
CA GLU A 162 0.23 1.54 -24.55
C GLU A 162 0.37 0.49 -23.47
N SER A 163 -0.09 0.81 -22.27
CA SER A 163 -0.06 -0.10 -21.15
C SER A 163 -1.39 -0.06 -20.43
N PHE A 164 -1.93 -1.24 -20.16
CA PHE A 164 -3.24 -1.42 -19.58
C PHE A 164 -3.25 -2.71 -18.77
N GLY A 165 -4.33 -2.93 -18.04
CA GLY A 165 -4.42 -4.08 -17.18
C GLY A 165 -5.75 -4.20 -16.49
N PHE A 166 -5.79 -5.10 -15.54
CA PHE A 166 -6.93 -5.28 -14.67
C PHE A 166 -6.48 -5.72 -13.28
N PHE A 167 -7.27 -5.34 -12.30
CA PHE A 167 -7.18 -5.85 -10.94
C PHE A 167 -8.30 -6.88 -10.72
N SER A 168 -7.95 -7.99 -10.11
CA SER A 168 -8.90 -9.01 -9.69
C SER A 168 -8.81 -9.21 -8.18
N PRO A 169 -9.93 -9.05 -7.44
CA PRO A 169 -9.99 -9.34 -6.01
C PRO A 169 -9.97 -10.85 -5.72
N VAL A 170 -10.03 -11.69 -6.76
CA VAL A 170 -10.09 -13.16 -6.64
C VAL A 170 -8.85 -13.81 -7.24
N VAL A 171 -8.69 -15.09 -6.94
CA VAL A 171 -7.55 -15.89 -7.37
C VAL A 171 -7.53 -16.08 -8.89
N PHE A 172 -6.33 -16.08 -9.48
CA PHE A 172 -6.12 -16.48 -10.86
C PHE A 172 -6.42 -17.98 -11.01
N SER A 173 -7.63 -18.33 -11.46
CA SER A 173 -8.04 -19.72 -11.66
C SER A 173 -8.38 -19.99 -13.12
N SER A 174 -7.72 -20.99 -13.71
CA SER A 174 -8.13 -21.58 -14.99
C SER A 174 -9.33 -22.48 -14.71
N HIS A 175 -10.53 -21.92 -14.75
CA HIS A 175 -11.79 -22.61 -14.46
C HIS A 175 -11.86 -24.00 -15.13
N LYS A 176 -11.69 -25.07 -14.34
CA LYS A 176 -12.21 -26.40 -14.66
C LYS A 176 -13.44 -26.58 -13.78
N ASN A 177 -14.63 -26.43 -14.38
CA ASN A 177 -15.95 -26.73 -13.80
C ASN A 177 -16.22 -26.21 -12.38
N SER A 178 -16.80 -25.01 -12.25
CA SER A 178 -17.72 -24.74 -11.14
C SER A 178 -18.68 -23.63 -11.52
N SER A 179 -19.92 -24.01 -11.83
CA SER A 179 -21.05 -23.13 -12.05
C SER A 179 -21.54 -22.42 -10.77
N ASN A 180 -20.67 -22.20 -9.76
CA ASN A 180 -21.14 -21.80 -8.43
C ASN A 180 -20.16 -21.02 -7.53
N SER A 181 -19.00 -20.54 -7.98
CA SER A 181 -18.25 -19.58 -7.17
C SER A 181 -18.72 -18.18 -7.50
N CYS A 182 -19.82 -17.75 -6.87
CA CYS A 182 -20.14 -16.34 -6.70
C CYS A 182 -19.05 -15.73 -5.80
N THR A 183 -17.89 -15.47 -6.39
CA THR A 183 -16.88 -14.64 -5.75
C THR A 183 -17.30 -13.21 -5.99
N ASP A 184 -17.48 -12.46 -4.91
CA ASP A 184 -17.79 -11.04 -4.98
C ASP A 184 -16.64 -10.32 -5.71
N LEU A 185 -16.90 -9.99 -6.96
CA LEU A 185 -15.98 -9.33 -7.88
C LEU A 185 -16.33 -7.84 -8.00
N SER A 186 -17.10 -7.32 -7.05
CA SER A 186 -17.54 -5.91 -7.03
C SER A 186 -16.37 -4.92 -7.07
N ASP A 187 -15.25 -5.28 -6.46
CA ASP A 187 -14.03 -4.48 -6.43
C ASP A 187 -13.14 -4.63 -7.68
N ALA A 188 -13.52 -5.47 -8.65
CA ALA A 188 -12.75 -5.65 -9.88
C ALA A 188 -12.83 -4.40 -10.76
N PHE A 189 -11.70 -4.05 -11.37
CA PHE A 189 -11.62 -2.94 -12.32
C PHE A 189 -10.60 -3.21 -13.41
N VAL A 190 -10.84 -2.62 -14.58
CA VAL A 190 -9.86 -2.54 -15.66
C VAL A 190 -9.26 -1.14 -15.68
N PHE A 191 -8.04 -1.00 -16.17
CA PHE A 191 -7.37 0.30 -16.18
C PHE A 191 -6.46 0.46 -17.39
N THR A 192 -6.26 1.72 -17.76
CA THR A 192 -5.22 2.19 -18.67
C THR A 192 -4.17 2.94 -17.88
N LEU A 193 -2.89 2.76 -18.20
CA LEU A 193 -1.77 3.52 -17.62
C LEU A 193 -1.20 4.51 -18.64
N THR A 194 -1.13 4.13 -19.90
CA THR A 194 -0.65 4.96 -21.03
C THR A 194 -1.64 4.84 -22.18
N PRO A 195 -2.02 5.94 -22.88
CA PRO A 195 -1.47 7.30 -22.79
C PRO A 195 -1.97 8.12 -21.59
N LYS A 196 -3.14 7.81 -21.04
CA LYS A 196 -3.71 8.50 -19.88
C LYS A 196 -4.11 7.50 -18.80
N PRO A 197 -3.63 7.65 -17.55
CA PRO A 197 -4.07 6.83 -16.45
C PRO A 197 -5.57 6.98 -16.19
N ASN A 198 -6.31 5.89 -16.24
CA ASN A 198 -7.72 5.85 -15.88
C ASN A 198 -8.15 4.44 -15.45
N ALA A 199 -9.06 4.36 -14.49
CA ALA A 199 -9.66 3.10 -14.04
C ALA A 199 -11.16 3.08 -14.31
N PHE A 200 -11.68 1.89 -14.59
CA PHE A 200 -13.07 1.61 -14.91
C PHE A 200 -13.54 0.46 -14.02
N TRP A 201 -14.34 0.82 -13.02
CA TRP A 201 -14.93 -0.12 -12.07
C TRP A 201 -16.13 -0.83 -12.65
N TRP A 202 -16.42 -2.00 -12.08
CA TRP A 202 -17.61 -2.75 -12.43
C TRP A 202 -18.89 -1.94 -12.24
N THR A 203 -19.81 -2.05 -13.21
CA THR A 203 -21.05 -1.27 -13.25
C THR A 203 -22.26 -2.02 -12.65
N GLY A 204 -22.08 -3.25 -12.16
CA GLY A 204 -23.18 -4.09 -11.68
C GLY A 204 -23.98 -4.79 -12.78
N LYS A 205 -23.64 -4.61 -14.06
CA LYS A 205 -24.48 -5.03 -15.19
C LYS A 205 -24.34 -6.50 -15.61
N ASN A 206 -23.22 -7.16 -15.32
CA ASN A 206 -22.98 -8.56 -15.66
C ASN A 206 -22.02 -9.23 -14.66
N SER A 207 -21.96 -10.56 -14.65
CA SER A 207 -21.03 -11.33 -13.81
C SER A 207 -19.83 -11.89 -14.59
N ALA A 208 -19.54 -11.32 -15.77
CA ALA A 208 -18.56 -11.86 -16.70
C ALA A 208 -17.18 -11.20 -16.53
N PHE A 209 -16.53 -11.45 -15.39
CA PHE A 209 -15.34 -10.70 -14.98
C PHE A 209 -14.04 -11.21 -15.61
N LEU A 210 -13.62 -12.44 -15.30
CA LEU A 210 -12.38 -13.04 -15.79
C LEU A 210 -12.65 -14.48 -16.21
N ARG A 211 -12.29 -14.82 -17.44
CA ARG A 211 -12.35 -16.18 -17.96
C ARG A 211 -11.02 -16.52 -18.62
N VAL A 212 -10.34 -17.54 -18.12
CA VAL A 212 -9.10 -18.06 -18.70
C VAL A 212 -9.44 -19.34 -19.45
N ARG A 213 -9.11 -19.38 -20.74
CA ARG A 213 -9.27 -20.55 -21.63
C ARG A 213 -7.92 -20.87 -22.28
N SER A 214 -7.85 -22.00 -22.98
CA SER A 214 -6.64 -22.40 -23.71
C SER A 214 -6.25 -21.43 -24.83
N ASP A 215 -7.22 -20.70 -25.37
CA ASP A 215 -7.10 -19.77 -26.49
C ASP A 215 -6.95 -18.30 -26.07
N GLY A 216 -7.18 -17.96 -24.79
CA GLY A 216 -7.11 -16.57 -24.37
C GLY A 216 -7.54 -16.30 -22.93
N ILE A 217 -7.30 -15.05 -22.51
CA ILE A 217 -7.83 -14.47 -21.27
C ILE A 217 -8.86 -13.43 -21.67
N PHE A 218 -10.08 -13.58 -21.15
CA PHE A 218 -11.22 -12.74 -21.48
C PHE A 218 -11.68 -11.98 -20.24
N LEU A 219 -11.95 -10.68 -20.42
CA LEU A 219 -12.36 -9.76 -19.36
C LEU A 219 -13.64 -9.04 -19.77
N GLY A 220 -14.64 -8.96 -18.89
CA GLY A 220 -15.84 -8.14 -19.10
C GLY A 220 -16.72 -8.55 -20.29
N SER A 221 -16.62 -9.80 -20.76
CA SER A 221 -17.27 -10.26 -22.00
C SER A 221 -18.36 -11.29 -21.75
N ASP A 222 -19.54 -11.07 -22.34
CA ASP A 222 -20.70 -11.96 -22.26
C ASP A 222 -20.70 -13.08 -23.33
N GLY A 223 -19.52 -13.48 -23.81
CA GLY A 223 -19.32 -14.51 -24.86
C GLY A 223 -18.37 -15.63 -24.41
#